data_AF-A0A9D9X051-F1
#
_entry.id   AF-A0A9D9X051-F1
#
_cell.length_a   1.000
_cell.length_b   1.000
_cell.length_c   1.000
_cell.angle_alpha   90.00
_cell.angle_beta   90.00
_cell.angle_gamma   90.00
#
_symmetry.space_group_name_H-M   'P 1'
#
loop_
_entity.id
_entity.type
_entity.pdbx_description
1 polymer ?
#
loop_
_entity_poly.entity_id
_entity_poly.type
_entity_poly.pdbx_seq_one_letter_code
_entity_poly.pdbx_strand_id
1 'polypeptide(L)'
;MNVFEDLIIELKQENLLENTVMDNADNKSVRAATDDSVLDSEIFEVHDEQDPEHDGREAAEPSTTGSGSFGLTDVARPMPNGPEPGAAESADLQLQGSNETIEIRKPDTEREFFQKRAIGEISSLQMVEAVLSAVERERMKIVPKSYDDLEAKKALHFFLHVAEDENSEQHKQAEYDLMRETEAWCSALAARDREITVANIRRYCENCRPMLSSQAMLAMARFYRNLPCSESVRGKFDFIITRLFSRPLDEEDKRMLLFTRDEMLGHIKTLYADWSSISLYAVDQDESNILLTAMSFEDLASEAESAKNFDELIKSDFFGRLRLFKESIAELFFAPNVTAAAIECNIRIGNIYVDLIDRERRSSDPATVHQKYGDLDDQTVSEAAGRTLELVEILRERSKPVVVDESEPETEHIHEEHIEKPSIHSEEPLIAAVSSPNMLVARLKAQAFAVNRWFLALSVLLIAASVGIYIWGNYFAEPKISNAGVKTLSFQ
;
A
#
# COMPACT_ATOMS: atom_id res chain seq x y z
N MET A 1 -19.52 -18.09 12.27
CA MET A 1 -18.34 -18.52 11.49
C MET A 1 -17.11 -17.85 12.10
N ASN A 2 -15.96 -18.53 12.11
CA ASN A 2 -14.75 -18.04 12.79
C ASN A 2 -14.09 -16.94 11.94
N VAL A 3 -14.00 -15.73 12.48
CA VAL A 3 -13.25 -14.58 11.91
C VAL A 3 -11.83 -14.96 11.48
N PHE A 4 -11.26 -15.99 12.11
CA PHE A 4 -9.96 -16.58 11.78
C PHE A 4 -9.94 -17.34 10.45
N GLU A 5 -11.03 -18.02 10.08
CA GLU A 5 -11.14 -18.71 8.79
C GLU A 5 -11.30 -17.71 7.66
N ASP A 6 -12.06 -16.64 7.87
CA ASP A 6 -12.23 -15.57 6.88
C ASP A 6 -10.93 -14.79 6.64
N LEU A 7 -10.17 -14.47 7.70
CA LEU A 7 -8.83 -13.86 7.57
C LEU A 7 -7.84 -14.79 6.86
N ILE A 8 -7.89 -16.10 7.11
CA ILE A 8 -7.04 -17.08 6.41
C ILE A 8 -7.48 -17.20 4.94
N ILE A 9 -8.77 -17.16 4.64
CA ILE A 9 -9.29 -17.19 3.27
C ILE A 9 -8.91 -15.91 2.53
N GLU A 10 -8.97 -14.74 3.17
CA GLU A 10 -8.55 -13.45 2.63
C GLU A 10 -7.03 -13.45 2.36
N LEU A 11 -6.21 -13.84 3.33
CA LEU A 11 -4.75 -13.94 3.16
C LEU A 11 -4.32 -15.01 2.12
N LYS A 12 -5.10 -16.10 1.98
CA LYS A 12 -4.91 -17.11 0.92
C LYS A 12 -5.36 -16.59 -0.45
N GLN A 13 -6.46 -15.84 -0.53
CA GLN A 13 -6.94 -15.21 -1.77
C GLN A 13 -5.98 -14.10 -2.24
N GLU A 14 -5.30 -13.43 -1.32
CA GLU A 14 -4.30 -12.39 -1.60
C GLU A 14 -2.89 -12.94 -1.91
N ASN A 15 -2.70 -14.27 -1.98
CA ASN A 15 -1.41 -14.92 -2.22
C ASN A 15 -0.32 -14.56 -1.18
N LEU A 16 -0.72 -14.07 0.00
CA LEU A 16 0.20 -13.66 1.08
C LEU A 16 0.58 -14.83 2.00
N LEU A 17 -0.06 -15.99 1.83
CA LEU A 17 0.31 -17.26 2.46
C LEU A 17 0.77 -18.25 1.39
N GLU A 18 2.05 -18.63 1.40
CA GLU A 18 2.50 -19.83 0.70
C GLU A 18 1.92 -21.05 1.44
N ASN A 19 1.42 -22.04 0.68
CA ASN A 19 0.79 -23.26 1.19
C ASN A 19 1.55 -23.85 2.39
N THR A 20 1.05 -23.62 3.60
CA THR A 20 1.63 -24.19 4.81
C THR A 20 1.47 -25.71 4.81
N VAL A 21 2.49 -26.39 5.35
CA VAL A 21 2.74 -27.85 5.36
C VAL A 21 1.55 -28.73 5.80
N MET A 22 0.51 -28.18 6.40
CA MET A 22 -0.73 -28.90 6.76
C MET A 22 -1.55 -29.35 5.53
N ASP A 23 -1.50 -28.61 4.42
CA ASP A 23 -2.26 -28.94 3.19
C ASP A 23 -1.67 -30.16 2.42
N ASN A 24 -0.47 -30.62 2.80
CA ASN A 24 0.19 -31.80 2.22
C ASN A 24 -0.18 -33.13 2.92
N ALA A 25 -0.84 -33.10 4.08
CA ALA A 25 -1.25 -34.31 4.78
C ALA A 25 -2.47 -34.97 4.11
N ASP A 26 -3.45 -34.17 3.67
CA ASP A 26 -4.69 -34.68 3.10
C ASP A 26 -4.55 -35.16 1.64
N ASN A 27 -3.58 -34.61 0.89
CA ASN A 27 -3.28 -35.05 -0.47
C ASN A 27 -2.37 -36.29 -0.55
N LYS A 28 -1.83 -36.79 0.58
CA LYS A 28 -0.98 -37.99 0.61
C LYS A 28 -1.75 -39.29 0.78
N SER A 29 -3.04 -39.25 1.10
CA SER A 29 -3.88 -40.46 1.30
C SER A 29 -4.45 -41.06 0.00
N VAL A 30 -4.33 -40.38 -1.14
CA VAL A 30 -4.96 -40.79 -2.43
C VAL A 30 -3.94 -41.25 -3.50
N ARG A 31 -2.63 -41.29 -3.19
CA ARG A 31 -1.58 -41.67 -4.17
C ARG A 31 -0.55 -42.70 -3.70
N ALA A 32 -0.89 -43.54 -2.73
CA ALA A 32 -0.07 -44.70 -2.36
C ALA A 32 -0.70 -46.02 -2.82
N ALA A 33 -0.80 -46.20 -4.14
CA ALA A 33 -1.08 -47.49 -4.74
C ALA A 33 -0.54 -47.51 -6.17
N THR A 34 0.79 -47.52 -6.31
CA THR A 34 1.55 -48.31 -7.28
C THR A 34 3.03 -47.94 -7.21
N ASP A 35 3.86 -48.97 -7.40
CA ASP A 35 5.29 -48.98 -7.69
C ASP A 35 6.30 -49.11 -6.54
N ASP A 36 6.66 -50.38 -6.35
CA ASP A 36 7.96 -50.88 -5.91
C ASP A 36 9.10 -50.33 -6.77
N SER A 37 10.15 -49.78 -6.14
CA SER A 37 11.53 -50.21 -6.39
C SER A 37 12.54 -49.52 -5.47
N VAL A 38 13.20 -50.37 -4.68
CA VAL A 38 14.65 -50.47 -4.50
C VAL A 38 15.46 -49.17 -4.47
N LEU A 39 16.02 -48.83 -3.30
CA LEU A 39 17.48 -48.70 -3.12
C LEU A 39 17.89 -48.56 -1.65
N ASP A 40 19.05 -49.16 -1.39
CA ASP A 40 19.79 -49.33 -0.14
C ASP A 40 20.11 -48.02 0.59
N SER A 41 20.18 -48.10 1.93
CA SER A 41 21.15 -47.28 2.68
C SER A 41 21.61 -48.02 3.92
N GLU A 42 22.93 -48.06 4.03
CA GLU A 42 23.72 -48.88 4.94
C GLU A 42 23.70 -48.39 6.38
N ILE A 43 24.01 -49.37 7.23
CA ILE A 43 24.22 -49.36 8.67
C ILE A 43 25.65 -48.88 8.97
N PHE A 44 25.83 -48.04 10.00
CA PHE A 44 27.10 -47.88 10.75
C PHE A 44 26.78 -47.29 12.14
N GLU A 45 26.69 -48.10 13.21
CA GLU A 45 27.76 -48.41 14.20
C GLU A 45 28.44 -47.15 14.78
N VAL A 46 28.01 -46.64 15.94
CA VAL A 46 28.40 -47.02 17.32
C VAL A 46 29.91 -46.93 17.54
N HIS A 47 30.34 -45.92 18.31
CA HIS A 47 31.50 -46.05 19.18
C HIS A 47 31.21 -45.47 20.57
N ASP A 48 31.34 -46.36 21.52
CA ASP A 48 31.26 -46.25 22.98
C ASP A 48 32.71 -46.22 23.51
N GLU A 49 33.03 -45.34 24.47
CA GLU A 49 34.21 -45.46 25.35
C GLU A 49 34.07 -44.55 26.60
N GLN A 50 33.55 -45.16 27.67
CA GLN A 50 34.07 -45.24 29.05
C GLN A 50 34.69 -43.98 29.73
N ASP A 51 33.93 -43.37 30.66
CA ASP A 51 34.08 -43.31 32.15
C ASP A 51 35.48 -43.60 32.81
N PRO A 52 35.80 -43.13 34.06
CA PRO A 52 34.85 -42.87 35.17
C PRO A 52 35.23 -41.79 36.25
N GLU A 53 34.35 -41.72 37.28
CA GLU A 53 34.55 -41.34 38.71
C GLU A 53 34.58 -39.85 39.13
N HIS A 54 33.57 -39.39 39.91
CA HIS A 54 33.59 -39.43 41.39
C HIS A 54 32.28 -38.87 42.04
N ASP A 55 31.72 -39.66 42.98
CA ASP A 55 30.89 -39.36 44.19
C ASP A 55 30.19 -37.99 44.37
N GLY A 56 28.97 -37.85 44.92
CA GLY A 56 28.12 -38.77 45.67
C GLY A 56 27.16 -37.99 46.61
N ARG A 57 26.10 -38.67 47.07
CA ARG A 57 25.10 -38.34 48.14
C ARG A 57 23.83 -37.54 47.76
N GLU A 58 22.66 -38.20 47.73
CA GLU A 58 21.68 -38.50 48.83
C GLU A 58 20.80 -37.28 49.17
N ALA A 59 19.46 -37.31 49.27
CA ALA A 59 18.45 -38.36 49.28
C ALA A 59 17.03 -37.73 49.21
N ALA A 60 16.03 -38.61 49.01
CA ALA A 60 14.64 -38.56 49.47
C ALA A 60 13.54 -37.96 48.56
N GLU A 61 12.81 -38.88 47.90
CA GLU A 61 11.36 -38.76 47.64
C GLU A 61 10.54 -38.94 48.94
N PRO A 62 9.20 -38.67 48.93
CA PRO A 62 8.28 -39.74 48.54
C PRO A 62 7.06 -39.30 47.70
N SER A 63 6.75 -40.13 46.71
CA SER A 63 5.43 -40.58 46.23
C SER A 63 4.15 -39.91 46.77
N THR A 64 3.23 -39.54 45.88
CA THR A 64 1.79 -39.76 46.13
C THR A 64 1.01 -40.07 44.86
N THR A 65 0.42 -41.25 44.87
CA THR A 65 -0.60 -41.83 43.99
C THR A 65 -1.91 -41.05 44.01
N GLY A 66 -2.57 -40.90 42.86
CA GLY A 66 -3.91 -40.31 42.76
C GLY A 66 -4.66 -40.73 41.49
N SER A 67 -5.10 -41.99 41.48
CA SER A 67 -6.06 -42.54 40.51
C SER A 67 -7.44 -41.86 40.67
N GLY A 68 -8.00 -41.35 39.56
CA GLY A 68 -9.37 -40.83 39.51
C GLY A 68 -10.00 -41.04 38.13
N SER A 69 -10.87 -42.04 38.06
CA SER A 69 -11.68 -42.46 36.91
C SER A 69 -13.11 -41.90 37.04
N PHE A 70 -13.85 -41.85 35.92
CA PHE A 70 -15.27 -41.53 35.70
C PHE A 70 -15.64 -40.03 35.60
N GLY A 71 -16.49 -39.58 34.66
CA GLY A 71 -17.39 -40.32 33.79
C GLY A 71 -17.98 -39.51 32.63
N LEU A 72 -18.44 -40.28 31.64
CA LEU A 72 -19.34 -39.91 30.55
C LEU A 72 -20.73 -39.52 31.10
N THR A 73 -21.28 -38.40 30.62
CA THR A 73 -22.73 -38.18 30.54
C THR A 73 -23.11 -37.29 29.36
N ASP A 74 -23.86 -37.90 28.44
CA ASP A 74 -25.04 -37.43 27.70
C ASP A 74 -25.14 -35.99 27.15
N VAL A 75 -24.93 -35.93 25.84
CA VAL A 75 -25.82 -35.41 24.79
C VAL A 75 -27.19 -34.88 25.26
N ALA A 76 -27.42 -33.59 25.05
CA ALA A 76 -28.75 -33.04 24.77
C ALA A 76 -28.66 -31.95 23.70
N ARG A 77 -29.32 -32.20 22.56
CA ARG A 77 -29.58 -31.25 21.46
C ARG A 77 -30.87 -30.49 21.76
N PRO A 78 -30.94 -29.18 21.44
CA PRO A 78 -32.13 -28.71 20.71
C PRO A 78 -31.78 -27.83 19.49
N MET A 79 -32.65 -27.90 18.48
CA MET A 79 -32.65 -27.18 17.20
C MET A 79 -33.37 -25.79 17.31
N PRO A 80 -33.78 -25.11 16.21
CA PRO A 80 -32.99 -24.16 15.42
C PRO A 80 -33.64 -22.75 15.27
N ASN A 81 -32.85 -21.80 14.78
CA ASN A 81 -33.20 -20.56 14.04
C ASN A 81 -34.11 -19.48 14.68
N GLY A 82 -33.47 -18.35 15.00
CA GLY A 82 -34.04 -16.99 15.03
C GLY A 82 -32.98 -16.00 14.50
N PRO A 83 -33.35 -14.87 13.87
CA PRO A 83 -32.55 -14.20 12.85
C PRO A 83 -31.28 -13.57 13.42
N GLU A 84 -30.14 -13.90 12.81
CA GLU A 84 -28.87 -13.23 13.05
C GLU A 84 -28.95 -11.76 12.62
N PRO A 85 -28.56 -10.79 13.47
CA PRO A 85 -28.29 -9.44 13.02
C PRO A 85 -27.04 -9.43 12.13
N GLY A 86 -27.13 -8.66 11.05
CA GLY A 86 -26.19 -8.67 9.93
C GLY A 86 -24.73 -8.45 10.31
N ALA A 87 -23.87 -9.03 9.48
CA ALA A 87 -22.43 -8.95 9.49
C ALA A 87 -21.94 -7.51 9.75
N ALA A 88 -21.03 -7.37 10.71
CA ALA A 88 -20.21 -6.19 10.86
C ALA A 88 -19.22 -6.15 9.69
N GLU A 89 -19.52 -5.35 8.68
CA GLU A 89 -18.56 -4.92 7.67
C GLU A 89 -17.38 -4.24 8.36
N SER A 90 -16.19 -4.80 8.15
CA SER A 90 -14.91 -4.12 8.35
C SER A 90 -14.89 -2.85 7.50
N ALA A 91 -14.44 -1.74 8.09
CA ALA A 91 -14.36 -0.46 7.41
C ALA A 91 -13.31 -0.50 6.28
N ASP A 92 -13.78 -0.72 5.05
CA ASP A 92 -12.97 -0.68 3.85
C ASP A 92 -12.64 0.78 3.48
N LEU A 93 -11.38 1.17 3.69
CA LEU A 93 -10.79 2.36 3.07
C LEU A 93 -10.50 2.04 1.59
N GLN A 94 -11.54 2.10 0.75
CA GLN A 94 -11.37 2.10 -0.71
C GLN A 94 -10.82 3.45 -1.16
N LEU A 95 -9.50 3.55 -1.25
CA LEU A 95 -8.79 4.71 -1.85
C LEU A 95 -8.88 4.73 -3.40
N GLN A 96 -9.64 3.82 -4.01
CA GLN A 96 -9.79 3.71 -5.46
C GLN A 96 -11.15 4.25 -5.94
N GLY A 97 -11.24 5.56 -6.11
CA GLY A 97 -11.93 6.18 -7.27
C GLY A 97 -13.39 5.85 -7.58
N SER A 98 -14.18 5.26 -6.69
CA SER A 98 -15.64 5.41 -6.72
C SER A 98 -16.00 6.67 -5.92
N ASN A 99 -16.95 7.46 -6.42
CA ASN A 99 -17.50 8.65 -5.73
C ASN A 99 -18.31 8.29 -4.46
N GLU A 100 -17.97 7.19 -3.79
CA GLU A 100 -18.55 6.81 -2.51
C GLU A 100 -17.69 7.44 -1.41
N THR A 101 -18.19 8.53 -0.85
CA THR A 101 -17.73 9.05 0.43
C THR A 101 -17.67 7.91 1.44
N ILE A 102 -16.46 7.56 1.88
CA ILE A 102 -16.21 6.57 2.93
C ILE A 102 -16.98 7.03 4.18
N GLU A 103 -18.13 6.42 4.45
CA GLU A 103 -18.82 6.60 5.72
C GLU A 103 -18.03 5.82 6.78
N ILE A 104 -17.12 6.52 7.45
CA ILE A 104 -16.53 6.02 8.70
C ILE A 104 -17.67 5.96 9.70
N ARG A 105 -18.30 4.78 9.82
CA ARG A 105 -19.27 4.52 10.89
C ARG A 105 -18.53 4.70 12.20
N LYS A 106 -18.94 5.73 12.95
CA LYS A 106 -18.50 5.88 14.33
C LYS A 106 -18.93 4.61 15.07
N PRO A 107 -18.01 3.95 15.80
CA PRO A 107 -18.36 2.77 16.57
C PRO A 107 -19.47 3.12 17.56
N ASP A 108 -20.44 2.22 17.69
CA ASP A 108 -21.63 2.46 18.51
C ASP A 108 -21.28 2.39 20.01
N THR A 109 -20.14 1.78 20.36
CA THR A 109 -19.63 1.63 21.73
C THR A 109 -18.10 1.81 21.79
N GLU A 110 -17.61 2.32 22.92
CA GLU A 110 -16.15 2.41 23.21
C GLU A 110 -15.50 1.02 23.15
N ARG A 111 -16.19 -0.02 23.66
CA ARG A 111 -15.79 -1.42 23.50
C ARG A 111 -15.48 -1.82 22.06
N GLU A 112 -16.42 -1.59 21.14
CA GLU A 112 -16.25 -1.97 19.74
C GLU A 112 -15.07 -1.23 19.12
N PHE A 113 -14.84 0.02 19.50
CA PHE A 113 -13.67 0.78 19.10
C PHE A 113 -12.36 0.11 19.54
N PHE A 114 -12.22 -0.26 20.82
CA PHE A 114 -11.01 -0.92 21.32
C PHE A 114 -10.79 -2.31 20.71
N GLN A 115 -11.85 -3.09 20.52
CA GLN A 115 -11.75 -4.39 19.86
C GLN A 115 -11.32 -4.27 18.40
N LYS A 116 -11.95 -3.38 17.63
CA LYS A 116 -11.56 -3.10 16.23
C LYS A 116 -10.12 -2.61 16.14
N ARG A 117 -9.70 -1.76 17.07
CA ARG A 117 -8.32 -1.26 17.14
C ARG A 117 -7.32 -2.37 17.42
N ALA A 118 -7.59 -3.24 18.40
CA ALA A 118 -6.74 -4.37 18.75
C ALA A 118 -6.57 -5.36 17.58
N ILE A 119 -7.67 -5.69 16.90
CA ILE A 119 -7.65 -6.54 15.70
C ILE A 119 -6.88 -5.85 14.58
N GLY A 120 -7.13 -4.56 14.35
CA GLY A 120 -6.44 -3.76 13.34
C GLY A 120 -4.94 -3.62 13.58
N GLU A 121 -4.50 -3.55 14.84
CA GLU A 121 -3.06 -3.53 15.19
C GLU A 121 -2.37 -4.82 14.77
N ILE A 122 -2.90 -5.98 15.16
CA ILE A 122 -2.31 -7.28 14.82
C ILE A 122 -2.34 -7.52 13.32
N SER A 123 -3.46 -7.23 12.66
CA SER A 123 -3.55 -7.34 11.19
C SER A 123 -2.52 -6.43 10.49
N SER A 124 -2.34 -5.20 10.98
CA SER A 124 -1.33 -4.28 10.46
C SER A 124 0.10 -4.84 10.63
N LEU A 125 0.43 -5.42 11.78
CA LEU A 125 1.75 -6.00 12.02
C LEU A 125 2.00 -7.23 11.13
N GLN A 126 0.97 -8.06 10.90
CA GLN A 126 1.05 -9.19 9.97
C GLN A 126 1.31 -8.74 8.53
N MET A 127 0.62 -7.70 8.07
CA MET A 127 0.86 -7.14 6.73
C MET A 127 2.27 -6.57 6.60
N VAL A 128 2.75 -5.84 7.61
CA VAL A 128 4.13 -5.32 7.63
C VAL A 128 5.13 -6.47 7.57
N GLU A 129 4.95 -7.51 8.39
CA GLU A 129 5.83 -8.68 8.37
C GLU A 129 5.86 -9.37 7.00
N ALA A 130 4.72 -9.55 6.36
CA ALA A 130 4.64 -10.12 5.02
C ALA A 130 5.42 -9.28 4.00
N VAL A 131 5.25 -7.95 4.03
CA VAL A 131 5.97 -7.03 3.14
C VAL A 131 7.47 -7.05 3.40
N LEU A 132 7.92 -6.93 4.65
CA LEU A 132 9.36 -6.95 4.97
C LEU A 132 10.00 -8.29 4.58
N SER A 133 9.32 -9.41 4.83
CA SER A 133 9.79 -10.74 4.43
C SER A 133 9.87 -10.90 2.90
N ALA A 134 8.93 -10.32 2.16
CA ALA A 134 8.98 -10.31 0.70
C ALA A 134 10.14 -9.45 0.17
N VAL A 135 10.39 -8.28 0.78
CA VAL A 135 11.53 -7.42 0.43
C VAL A 135 12.86 -8.14 0.68
N GLU A 136 13.01 -8.79 1.83
CA GLU A 136 14.21 -9.57 2.19
C GLU A 136 14.46 -10.69 1.16
N ARG A 137 13.43 -11.45 0.78
CA ARG A 137 13.54 -12.53 -0.22
C ARG A 137 13.85 -12.01 -1.61
N GLU A 138 13.08 -11.04 -2.09
CA GLU A 138 13.15 -10.62 -3.49
C GLU A 138 14.30 -9.67 -3.77
N ARG A 139 14.59 -8.74 -2.85
CA ARG A 139 15.56 -7.66 -3.05
C ARG A 139 16.89 -7.91 -2.37
N MET A 140 16.88 -8.50 -1.18
CA MET A 140 18.11 -8.75 -0.43
C MET A 140 18.65 -10.18 -0.62
N LYS A 141 17.82 -11.09 -1.16
CA LYS A 141 18.15 -12.52 -1.36
C LYS A 141 18.51 -13.22 -0.04
N ILE A 142 17.87 -12.81 1.05
CA ILE A 142 18.06 -13.37 2.39
C ILE A 142 16.78 -14.13 2.79
N VAL A 143 16.95 -15.18 3.59
CA VAL A 143 15.83 -15.93 4.18
C VAL A 143 15.26 -15.12 5.35
N PRO A 144 13.98 -14.71 5.31
CA PRO A 144 13.35 -13.96 6.39
C PRO A 144 13.32 -14.75 7.68
N LYS A 145 13.50 -14.03 8.80
CA LYS A 145 13.23 -14.58 10.13
C LYS A 145 11.81 -14.17 10.52
N SER A 146 10.87 -15.09 10.38
CA SER A 146 9.48 -14.87 10.82
C SER A 146 9.42 -14.67 12.33
N TYR A 147 8.56 -13.76 12.78
CA TYR A 147 8.24 -13.58 14.18
C TYR A 147 7.25 -14.66 14.63
N ASP A 148 7.39 -15.16 15.86
CA ASP A 148 6.40 -16.08 16.43
C ASP A 148 5.21 -15.27 16.97
N ASP A 149 4.17 -15.14 16.16
CA ASP A 149 2.98 -14.35 16.47
C ASP A 149 1.97 -15.04 17.40
N LEU A 150 2.29 -16.25 17.89
CA LEU A 150 1.40 -17.05 18.70
C LEU A 150 0.99 -16.36 20.01
N GLU A 151 1.95 -15.75 20.71
CA GLU A 151 1.67 -15.08 22.00
C GLU A 151 0.84 -13.80 21.80
N ALA A 152 1.10 -13.02 20.75
CA ALA A 152 0.28 -11.86 20.39
C ALA A 152 -1.17 -12.27 20.07
N LYS A 153 -1.36 -13.36 19.31
CA LYS A 153 -2.69 -13.91 18.99
C LYS A 153 -3.42 -14.42 20.23
N LYS A 154 -2.73 -15.10 21.14
CA LYS A 154 -3.29 -15.55 22.43
C LYS A 154 -3.73 -14.37 23.28
N ALA A 155 -2.89 -13.33 23.38
CA ALA A 155 -3.20 -12.11 24.12
C ALA A 155 -4.42 -11.40 23.54
N LEU A 156 -4.51 -11.30 22.20
CA LEU A 156 -5.70 -10.75 21.53
C LEU A 156 -6.96 -11.55 21.83
N HIS A 157 -6.90 -12.87 21.67
CA HIS A 157 -8.04 -13.74 21.96
C HIS A 157 -8.51 -13.56 23.40
N PHE A 158 -7.59 -13.53 24.37
CA PHE A 158 -7.91 -13.27 25.77
C PHE A 158 -8.53 -11.89 25.98
N PHE A 159 -7.96 -10.84 25.39
CA PHE A 159 -8.50 -9.47 25.44
C PHE A 159 -9.93 -9.39 24.89
N LEU A 160 -10.21 -10.04 23.76
CA LEU A 160 -11.54 -10.05 23.15
C LEU A 160 -12.60 -10.77 24.02
N HIS A 161 -12.20 -11.81 24.76
CA HIS A 161 -13.10 -12.55 25.68
C HIS A 161 -13.35 -11.82 27.00
N VAL A 162 -12.36 -11.12 27.53
CA VAL A 162 -12.46 -10.43 28.84
C VAL A 162 -13.12 -9.04 28.71
N ALA A 163 -13.31 -8.54 27.48
CA ALA A 163 -13.88 -7.23 27.18
C ALA A 163 -15.36 -6.99 27.56
N GLU A 164 -15.96 -7.81 28.42
CA GLU A 164 -17.34 -7.58 28.90
C GLU A 164 -17.42 -6.58 30.05
N ASP A 165 -16.36 -6.43 30.87
CA ASP A 165 -16.28 -5.46 31.96
C ASP A 165 -15.00 -4.62 31.84
N GLU A 166 -15.12 -3.44 31.23
CA GLU A 166 -14.03 -2.48 30.98
C GLU A 166 -13.31 -2.03 32.26
N ASN A 167 -14.01 -2.06 33.40
CA ASN A 167 -13.44 -1.64 34.69
C ASN A 167 -12.82 -2.80 35.48
N SER A 168 -12.92 -4.03 34.96
CA SER A 168 -12.34 -5.19 35.63
C SER A 168 -10.81 -5.15 35.58
N GLU A 169 -10.18 -5.58 36.67
CA GLU A 169 -8.72 -5.77 36.71
C GLU A 169 -8.26 -6.80 35.67
N GLN A 170 -9.13 -7.75 35.31
CA GLN A 170 -8.86 -8.72 34.26
C GLN A 170 -8.77 -8.05 32.87
N HIS A 171 -9.65 -7.10 32.57
CA HIS A 171 -9.61 -6.36 31.30
C HIS A 171 -8.32 -5.53 31.18
N LYS A 172 -7.96 -4.79 32.24
CA LYS A 172 -6.70 -4.02 32.28
C LYS A 172 -5.47 -4.90 32.10
N GLN A 173 -5.47 -6.08 32.74
CA GLN A 173 -4.38 -7.04 32.58
C GLN A 173 -4.31 -7.59 31.16
N ALA A 174 -5.45 -7.94 30.56
CA ALA A 174 -5.53 -8.42 29.19
C ALA A 174 -5.07 -7.36 28.17
N GLU A 175 -5.45 -6.09 28.37
CA GLU A 175 -5.00 -4.96 27.57
C GLU A 175 -3.48 -4.78 27.69
N TYR A 176 -2.95 -4.78 28.91
CA TYR A 176 -1.52 -4.66 29.16
C TYR A 176 -0.72 -5.78 28.50
N ASP A 177 -1.17 -7.04 28.62
CA ASP A 177 -0.51 -8.17 27.98
C ASP A 177 -0.56 -8.05 26.45
N LEU A 178 -1.70 -7.66 25.87
CA LEU A 178 -1.81 -7.42 24.43
C LEU A 178 -0.88 -6.29 23.96
N MET A 179 -0.81 -5.17 24.68
CA MET A 179 0.10 -4.07 24.37
C MET A 179 1.56 -4.52 24.43
N ARG A 180 1.93 -5.31 25.45
CA ARG A 180 3.30 -5.84 25.58
C ARG A 180 3.68 -6.74 24.40
N GLU A 181 2.81 -7.67 24.01
CA GLU A 181 3.11 -8.60 22.92
C GLU A 181 3.13 -7.90 21.55
N THR A 182 2.25 -6.92 21.32
CA THR A 182 2.25 -6.14 20.07
C THR A 182 3.46 -5.20 19.98
N GLU A 183 3.90 -4.60 21.10
CA GLU A 183 5.13 -3.80 21.17
C GLU A 183 6.39 -4.66 20.93
N ALA A 184 6.43 -5.88 21.48
CA ALA A 184 7.52 -6.82 21.24
C ALA A 184 7.61 -7.21 19.74
N TRP A 185 6.47 -7.48 19.10
CA TRP A 185 6.41 -7.77 17.67
C TRP A 185 6.85 -6.56 16.83
N CYS A 186 6.30 -5.38 17.12
CA CYS A 186 6.69 -4.13 16.45
C CYS A 186 8.20 -3.86 16.59
N SER A 187 8.78 -4.09 17.77
CA SER A 187 10.22 -3.93 18.03
C SER A 187 11.07 -4.93 17.22
N ALA A 188 10.61 -6.17 17.09
CA ALA A 188 11.29 -7.17 16.26
C ALA A 188 11.25 -6.82 14.77
N LEU A 189 10.11 -6.33 14.27
CA LEU A 189 9.99 -5.84 12.90
C LEU A 189 10.85 -4.59 12.67
N ALA A 190 10.89 -3.66 13.63
CA ALA A 190 11.73 -2.47 13.55
C ALA A 190 13.22 -2.83 13.51
N ALA A 191 13.66 -3.85 14.25
CA ALA A 191 15.03 -4.33 14.21
C ALA A 191 15.40 -4.89 12.83
N ARG A 192 14.50 -5.67 12.20
CA ARG A 192 14.69 -6.17 10.83
C ARG A 192 14.70 -5.03 9.81
N ASP A 193 13.76 -4.10 9.93
CA ASP A 193 13.60 -2.98 9.01
C ASP A 193 14.85 -2.08 8.94
N ARG A 194 15.63 -1.96 10.02
CA ARG A 194 16.88 -1.17 10.03
C ARG A 194 17.89 -1.63 8.98
N GLU A 195 17.89 -2.91 8.59
CA GLU A 195 18.78 -3.45 7.56
C GLU A 195 18.25 -3.22 6.14
N ILE A 196 16.97 -2.86 6.01
CA ILE A 196 16.30 -2.62 4.74
C ILE A 196 16.44 -1.15 4.37
N THR A 197 16.95 -0.85 3.18
CA THR A 197 17.06 0.53 2.70
C THR A 197 15.75 1.04 2.09
N VAL A 198 15.59 2.37 2.00
CA VAL A 198 14.46 3.00 1.29
C VAL A 198 14.39 2.50 -0.17
N ALA A 199 15.55 2.32 -0.82
CA ALA A 199 15.63 1.83 -2.20
C ALA A 199 15.06 0.41 -2.35
N ASN A 200 15.31 -0.48 -1.38
CA ASN A 200 14.79 -1.84 -1.40
C ASN A 200 13.26 -1.86 -1.31
N ILE A 201 12.68 -1.09 -0.38
CA ILE A 201 11.22 -0.94 -0.25
C ILE A 201 10.63 -0.37 -1.55
N ARG A 202 11.25 0.69 -2.08
CA ARG A 202 10.81 1.37 -3.29
C ARG A 202 10.73 0.44 -4.49
N ARG A 203 11.84 -0.23 -4.80
CA ARG A 203 11.94 -1.19 -5.89
C ARG A 203 11.00 -2.38 -5.70
N TYR A 204 10.78 -2.84 -4.47
CA TYR A 204 9.80 -3.88 -4.20
C TYR A 204 8.38 -3.40 -4.53
N CYS A 205 7.93 -2.28 -3.96
CA CYS A 205 6.58 -1.76 -4.17
C CYS A 205 6.24 -1.42 -5.63
N GLU A 206 7.23 -1.06 -6.45
CA GLU A 206 7.03 -0.74 -7.86
C GLU A 206 6.93 -1.97 -8.76
N ASN A 207 7.60 -3.06 -8.39
CA ASN A 207 7.75 -4.24 -9.23
C ASN A 207 7.00 -5.47 -8.69
N CYS A 208 6.43 -5.40 -7.49
CA CYS A 208 5.65 -6.50 -6.94
C CYS A 208 4.49 -6.85 -7.89
N ARG A 209 4.31 -8.15 -8.10
CA ARG A 209 3.23 -8.73 -8.90
C ARG A 209 2.60 -9.87 -8.06
N PRO A 210 1.35 -9.72 -7.58
CA PRO A 210 0.44 -8.60 -7.78
C PRO A 210 0.90 -7.29 -7.14
N MET A 211 0.31 -6.17 -7.55
CA MET A 211 0.60 -4.87 -6.92
C MET A 211 0.19 -4.90 -5.45
N LEU A 212 0.99 -4.25 -4.60
CA LEU A 212 0.73 -4.19 -3.17
C LEU A 212 -0.63 -3.52 -2.89
N SER A 213 -1.45 -4.14 -2.05
CA SER A 213 -2.77 -3.63 -1.69
C SER A 213 -2.69 -2.29 -0.95
N SER A 214 -3.77 -1.49 -1.01
CA SER A 214 -3.87 -0.24 -0.25
C SER A 214 -3.78 -0.49 1.27
N GLN A 215 -4.31 -1.63 1.74
CA GLN A 215 -4.25 -2.02 3.15
C GLN A 215 -2.82 -2.29 3.61
N ALA A 216 -2.04 -3.04 2.83
CA ALA A 216 -0.64 -3.26 3.16
C ALA A 216 0.18 -1.96 3.12
N MET A 217 -0.11 -1.06 2.18
CA MET A 217 0.50 0.28 2.14
C MET A 217 0.12 1.15 3.35
N LEU A 218 -1.14 1.10 3.79
CA LEU A 218 -1.61 1.78 5.00
C LEU A 218 -0.93 1.21 6.25
N ALA A 219 -0.81 -0.11 6.36
CA ALA A 219 -0.11 -0.79 7.45
C ALA A 219 1.37 -0.36 7.52
N MET A 220 2.05 -0.29 6.37
CA MET A 220 3.44 0.20 6.28
C MET A 220 3.54 1.69 6.66
N ALA A 221 2.60 2.53 6.22
CA ALA A 221 2.58 3.95 6.58
C ALA A 221 2.39 4.14 8.09
N ARG A 222 1.46 3.40 8.68
CA ARG A 222 1.21 3.39 10.13
C ARG A 222 2.43 2.94 10.91
N PHE A 223 3.06 1.85 10.47
CA PHE A 223 4.27 1.30 11.08
C PHE A 223 5.40 2.33 11.13
N TYR A 224 5.82 2.88 9.99
CA TYR A 224 6.92 3.86 9.97
C TYR A 224 6.60 5.14 10.73
N ARG A 225 5.33 5.56 10.73
CA ARG A 225 4.91 6.74 11.48
C ARG A 225 5.04 6.54 13.00
N ASN A 226 4.86 5.32 13.50
CA ASN A 226 4.94 5.01 14.93
C ASN A 226 6.36 4.64 15.40
N LEU A 227 7.32 4.50 14.49
CA LEU A 227 8.72 4.26 14.85
C LEU A 227 9.43 5.56 15.29
N PRO A 228 10.51 5.45 16.09
CA PRO A 228 11.36 6.59 16.41
C PRO A 228 11.88 7.27 15.14
N CYS A 229 11.82 8.61 15.12
CA CYS A 229 12.23 9.39 13.97
C CYS A 229 13.72 9.17 13.64
N SER A 230 13.98 8.80 12.39
CA SER A 230 15.32 8.73 11.79
C SER A 230 15.20 9.04 10.30
N GLU A 231 16.31 9.39 9.64
CA GLU A 231 16.30 9.69 8.20
C GLU A 231 15.76 8.50 7.37
N SER A 232 16.17 7.27 7.73
CA SER A 232 15.71 6.04 7.07
C SER A 232 14.20 5.83 7.24
N VAL A 233 13.69 5.94 8.47
CA VAL A 233 12.24 5.81 8.76
C VAL A 233 11.45 6.89 8.04
N ARG A 234 11.89 8.15 8.10
CA ARG A 234 11.27 9.28 7.40
C ARG A 234 11.23 9.03 5.89
N GLY A 235 12.34 8.58 5.29
CA GLY A 235 12.42 8.32 3.85
C GLY A 235 11.50 7.18 3.39
N LYS A 236 11.36 6.11 4.18
CA LYS A 236 10.41 5.02 3.92
C LYS A 236 8.97 5.48 4.07
N PHE A 237 8.65 6.22 5.13
CA PHE A 237 7.34 6.82 5.34
C PHE A 237 6.96 7.75 4.19
N ASP A 238 7.84 8.69 3.83
CA ASP A 238 7.69 9.66 2.74
C ASP A 238 7.37 8.96 1.41
N PHE A 239 8.10 7.91 1.07
CA PHE A 239 7.83 7.09 -0.11
C PHE A 239 6.45 6.41 -0.05
N ILE A 240 6.16 5.67 1.03
CA ILE A 240 4.94 4.88 1.16
C ILE A 240 3.71 5.79 1.13
N ILE A 241 3.72 6.88 1.90
CA ILE A 241 2.60 7.82 1.97
C ILE A 241 2.42 8.57 0.63
N THR A 242 3.51 8.97 -0.04
CA THR A 242 3.42 9.58 -1.38
C THR A 242 2.79 8.62 -2.38
N ARG A 243 3.17 7.34 -2.35
CA ARG A 243 2.59 6.31 -3.23
C ARG A 243 1.13 6.01 -2.90
N LEU A 244 0.73 6.03 -1.63
CA LEU A 244 -0.66 5.82 -1.21
C LEU A 244 -1.60 6.90 -1.75
N PHE A 245 -1.12 8.14 -1.85
CA PHE A 245 -1.89 9.31 -2.29
C PHE A 245 -1.66 9.70 -3.75
N SER A 246 -1.00 8.85 -4.54
CA SER A 246 -0.76 9.09 -5.96
C SER A 246 -0.98 7.85 -6.82
N ARG A 247 -1.22 8.06 -8.10
CA ARG A 247 -1.28 7.00 -9.10
C ARG A 247 -0.42 7.34 -10.32
N PRO A 248 0.10 6.34 -11.05
CA PRO A 248 0.75 6.60 -12.32
C PRO A 248 -0.25 7.21 -13.31
N LEU A 249 0.25 8.11 -14.16
CA LEU A 249 -0.45 8.58 -15.35
C LEU A 249 -0.01 7.68 -16.50
N ASP A 250 -0.96 6.95 -17.10
CA ASP A 250 -0.65 6.01 -18.18
C ASP A 250 0.13 6.71 -19.31
N GLU A 251 1.16 6.03 -19.82
CA GLU A 251 2.03 6.44 -20.95
C GLU A 251 3.06 7.55 -20.72
N GLU A 252 3.02 8.32 -19.62
CA GLU A 252 3.90 9.49 -19.45
C GLU A 252 5.00 9.36 -18.39
N ASP A 253 5.15 8.23 -17.70
CA ASP A 253 6.06 8.08 -16.55
C ASP A 253 5.87 9.15 -15.45
N LYS A 254 4.70 9.80 -15.45
CA LYS A 254 4.30 10.81 -14.47
C LYS A 254 3.37 10.22 -13.44
N ARG A 255 3.15 10.98 -12.36
CA ARG A 255 2.15 10.67 -11.35
C ARG A 255 1.17 11.80 -11.21
N MET A 256 -0.05 11.44 -10.83
CA MET A 256 -1.05 12.41 -10.41
C MET A 256 -1.48 12.13 -8.97
N LEU A 257 -1.78 13.20 -8.25
CA LEU A 257 -2.40 13.11 -6.92
C LEU A 257 -3.83 12.56 -7.06
N LEU A 258 -4.23 11.76 -6.08
CA LEU A 258 -5.60 11.24 -5.99
C LEU A 258 -6.58 12.32 -5.48
N PHE A 259 -6.09 13.25 -4.69
CA PHE A 259 -6.86 14.28 -3.99
C PHE A 259 -6.16 15.63 -4.07
N THR A 260 -6.93 16.72 -3.90
CA THR A 260 -6.35 18.05 -3.67
C THR A 260 -5.62 18.10 -2.32
N ARG A 261 -4.77 19.12 -2.10
CA ARG A 261 -4.02 19.28 -0.85
C ARG A 261 -4.93 19.32 0.40
N ASP A 262 -6.05 20.04 0.32
CA ASP A 262 -6.99 20.19 1.44
C ASP A 262 -7.72 18.87 1.76
N GLU A 263 -8.16 18.14 0.72
CA GLU A 263 -8.76 16.82 0.86
C GLU A 263 -7.74 15.81 1.44
N MET A 264 -6.52 15.81 0.91
CA MET A 264 -5.42 14.97 1.38
C MET A 264 -5.11 15.23 2.85
N LEU A 265 -5.06 16.51 3.27
CA LEU A 265 -4.90 16.89 4.66
C LEU A 265 -6.04 16.32 5.53
N GLY A 266 -7.29 16.37 5.05
CA GLY A 266 -8.44 15.74 5.70
C GLY A 266 -8.23 14.24 5.89
N HIS A 267 -7.87 13.52 4.83
CA HIS A 267 -7.62 12.08 4.88
C HIS A 267 -6.46 11.72 5.83
N ILE A 268 -5.35 12.46 5.79
CA ILE A 268 -4.21 12.22 6.68
C ILE A 268 -4.61 12.43 8.14
N LYS A 269 -5.34 13.51 8.46
CA LYS A 269 -5.85 13.75 9.83
C LYS A 269 -6.72 12.60 10.33
N THR A 270 -7.60 12.08 9.47
CA THR A 270 -8.46 10.94 9.80
C THR A 270 -7.64 9.68 10.06
N LEU A 271 -6.73 9.32 9.17
CA LEU A 271 -5.82 8.19 9.37
C LEU A 271 -5.06 8.30 10.69
N TYR A 272 -4.58 9.49 11.02
CA TYR A 272 -3.78 9.73 12.21
C TYR A 272 -4.60 9.60 13.50
N ALA A 273 -5.87 10.02 13.46
CA ALA A 273 -6.81 9.83 14.55
C ALA A 273 -7.15 8.34 14.74
N ASP A 274 -7.40 7.61 13.64
CA ASP A 274 -7.74 6.18 13.66
C ASP A 274 -6.58 5.34 14.19
N TRP A 275 -5.35 5.67 13.81
CA TRP A 275 -4.14 5.02 14.33
C TRP A 275 -3.88 5.34 15.80
N SER A 276 -4.67 6.26 16.38
CA SER A 276 -4.49 6.80 17.74
C SER A 276 -3.06 7.29 17.96
N SER A 277 -2.49 7.89 16.92
CA SER A 277 -1.11 8.31 16.94
C SER A 277 -0.95 9.49 17.89
N ILE A 278 -0.06 9.35 18.85
CA ILE A 278 0.37 10.48 19.69
C ILE A 278 1.03 11.50 18.76
N SER A 279 0.73 12.79 18.98
CA SER A 279 1.42 13.84 18.24
C SER A 279 2.91 13.76 18.56
N LEU A 280 3.72 13.54 17.52
CA LEU A 280 5.18 13.48 17.64
C LEU A 280 5.81 14.87 17.75
N TYR A 281 5.00 15.92 17.71
CA TYR A 281 5.40 17.32 17.75
C TYR A 281 4.52 18.08 18.73
N ALA A 282 5.02 19.22 19.23
CA ALA A 282 4.29 20.05 20.18
C ALA A 282 3.26 20.91 19.44
N VAL A 283 2.04 20.37 19.25
CA VAL A 283 0.95 20.97 18.46
C VAL A 283 0.78 22.48 18.73
N ASP A 284 0.75 22.89 20.01
CA ASP A 284 0.48 24.28 20.39
C ASP A 284 1.68 25.24 20.23
N GLN A 285 2.91 24.71 20.21
CA GLN A 285 4.13 25.52 20.09
C GLN A 285 4.59 25.65 18.64
N ASP A 286 4.20 24.68 17.79
CA ASP A 286 4.74 24.53 16.45
C ASP A 286 3.76 24.89 15.33
N GLU A 287 2.53 25.37 15.58
CA GLU A 287 1.57 25.67 14.49
C GLU A 287 2.16 26.61 13.41
N SER A 288 2.88 27.65 13.85
CA SER A 288 3.56 28.58 12.92
C SER A 288 4.71 27.89 12.18
N ASN A 289 5.48 27.03 12.86
CA ASN A 289 6.58 26.26 12.26
C ASN A 289 6.06 25.25 11.24
N ILE A 290 4.94 24.57 11.55
CA ILE A 290 4.25 23.61 10.67
C ILE A 290 3.81 24.32 9.39
N LEU A 291 3.18 25.49 9.51
CA LEU A 291 2.74 26.27 8.36
C LEU A 291 3.91 26.75 7.51
N LEU A 292 4.94 27.33 8.12
CA LEU A 292 6.15 27.79 7.41
C LEU A 292 6.89 26.63 6.72
N THR A 293 6.96 25.47 7.37
CA THR A 293 7.55 24.25 6.79
C THR A 293 6.73 23.78 5.59
N ALA A 294 5.41 23.75 5.70
CA ALA A 294 4.51 23.38 4.61
C ALA A 294 4.57 24.37 3.43
N MET A 295 4.83 25.66 3.68
CA MET A 295 5.10 26.66 2.64
C MET A 295 6.48 26.48 1.99
N SER A 296 7.49 26.08 2.76
CA SER A 296 8.84 25.84 2.21
C SER A 296 8.86 24.70 1.18
N PHE A 297 8.01 23.68 1.34
CA PHE A 297 7.79 22.66 0.32
C PHE A 297 7.17 23.22 -0.98
N GLU A 298 6.29 24.21 -0.87
CA GLU A 298 5.68 24.89 -2.02
C GLU A 298 6.72 25.73 -2.78
N ASP A 299 7.58 26.44 -2.03
CA ASP A 299 8.68 27.21 -2.61
C ASP A 299 9.68 26.31 -3.35
N LEU A 300 10.04 25.17 -2.77
CA LEU A 300 10.93 24.17 -3.39
C LEU A 300 10.30 23.55 -4.65
N ALA A 301 9.00 23.23 -4.62
CA ALA A 301 8.29 22.73 -5.80
C ALA A 301 8.24 23.79 -6.92
N SER A 302 7.95 25.05 -6.57
CA SER A 302 7.93 26.17 -7.50
C SER A 302 9.30 26.47 -8.09
N GLU A 303 10.37 26.37 -7.30
CA GLU A 303 11.75 26.47 -7.76
C GLU A 303 12.02 25.43 -8.85
N ALA A 304 11.69 24.16 -8.59
CA ALA A 304 11.89 23.06 -9.54
C ALA A 304 11.11 23.28 -10.84
N GLU A 305 9.84 23.71 -10.76
CA GLU A 305 8.99 23.99 -11.92
C GLU A 305 9.45 25.19 -12.74
N SER A 306 10.11 26.15 -12.11
CA SER A 306 10.66 27.33 -12.79
C SER A 306 11.93 27.04 -13.59
N ALA A 307 12.60 25.91 -13.32
CA ALA A 307 13.82 25.52 -14.00
C ALA A 307 13.59 25.25 -15.50
N LYS A 308 14.44 25.83 -16.34
CA LYS A 308 14.29 25.73 -17.80
C LYS A 308 14.88 24.45 -18.37
N ASN A 309 15.97 24.00 -17.76
CA ASN A 309 16.72 22.82 -18.16
C ASN A 309 17.20 22.07 -16.91
N PHE A 310 17.58 20.81 -17.11
CA PHE A 310 18.00 19.95 -16.03
C PHE A 310 19.32 20.44 -15.37
N ASP A 311 20.21 21.06 -16.16
CA ASP A 311 21.46 21.67 -15.66
C ASP A 311 21.24 22.68 -14.53
N GLU A 312 20.15 23.43 -14.56
CA GLU A 312 19.83 24.45 -13.55
C GLU A 312 19.57 23.83 -12.18
N LEU A 313 18.89 22.68 -12.14
CA LEU A 313 18.64 21.92 -10.91
C LEU A 313 19.92 21.29 -10.36
N ILE A 314 20.80 20.78 -11.23
CA ILE A 314 22.08 20.21 -10.82
C ILE A 314 23.00 21.31 -10.27
N LYS A 315 23.16 22.43 -11.00
CA LYS A 315 24.06 23.53 -10.61
C LYS A 315 23.67 24.17 -9.28
N SER A 316 22.38 24.16 -8.96
CA SER A 316 21.85 24.69 -7.70
C SER A 316 21.82 23.66 -6.56
N ASP A 317 22.33 22.44 -6.80
CA ASP A 317 22.25 21.30 -5.87
C ASP A 317 20.83 21.13 -5.30
N PHE A 318 19.82 21.22 -6.16
CA PHE A 318 18.42 21.27 -5.75
C PHE A 318 18.02 20.03 -4.93
N PHE A 319 18.37 18.83 -5.42
CA PHE A 319 18.00 17.58 -4.75
C PHE A 319 18.75 17.39 -3.42
N GLY A 320 20.02 17.80 -3.33
CA GLY A 320 20.77 17.82 -2.09
C GLY A 320 20.15 18.75 -1.05
N ARG A 321 19.77 19.97 -1.46
CA ARG A 321 19.07 20.93 -0.59
C ARG A 321 17.71 20.42 -0.12
N LEU A 322 16.92 19.80 -1.01
CA LEU A 322 15.63 19.22 -0.61
C LEU A 322 15.82 18.08 0.40
N ARG A 323 16.81 17.21 0.20
CA ARG A 323 17.14 16.14 1.15
C ARG A 323 17.49 16.70 2.52
N LEU A 324 18.42 17.66 2.57
CA LEU A 324 18.83 18.34 3.80
C LEU A 324 17.67 19.08 4.47
N PHE A 325 16.78 19.70 3.69
CA PHE A 325 15.58 20.34 4.22
C PHE A 325 14.66 19.32 4.91
N LYS A 326 14.34 18.20 4.23
CA LYS A 326 13.52 17.12 4.79
C LYS A 326 14.16 16.50 6.05
N GLU A 327 15.48 16.42 6.11
CA GLU A 327 16.22 15.97 7.29
C GLU A 327 16.12 16.99 8.45
N SER A 328 16.28 18.29 8.15
CA SER A 328 16.32 19.36 9.14
C SER A 328 15.01 19.56 9.91
N ILE A 329 13.87 19.18 9.32
CA ILE A 329 12.55 19.32 9.95
C ILE A 329 12.20 18.16 10.88
N ALA A 330 12.98 17.07 10.88
CA ALA A 330 12.86 15.93 11.80
C ALA A 330 11.41 15.48 12.04
N GLU A 331 10.94 15.51 13.29
CA GLU A 331 9.60 15.04 13.69
C GLU A 331 8.45 15.89 13.12
N LEU A 332 8.72 17.16 12.75
CA LEU A 332 7.72 18.01 12.10
C LEU A 332 7.29 17.44 10.74
N PHE A 333 8.10 16.59 10.12
CA PHE A 333 7.72 15.89 8.88
C PHE A 333 6.41 15.12 9.04
N PHE A 334 6.15 14.57 10.23
CA PHE A 334 4.95 13.79 10.52
C PHE A 334 3.73 14.64 10.91
N ALA A 335 3.82 15.97 10.85
CA ALA A 335 2.64 16.83 11.00
C ALA A 335 1.74 16.69 9.77
N PRO A 336 0.41 16.51 9.90
CA PRO A 336 -0.48 16.26 8.76
C PRO A 336 -0.32 17.24 7.59
N ASN A 337 -0.19 18.53 7.91
CA ASN A 337 -0.04 19.58 6.91
C ASN A 337 1.32 19.53 6.20
N VAL A 338 2.38 19.16 6.94
CA VAL A 338 3.72 19.00 6.38
C VAL A 338 3.77 17.74 5.51
N THR A 339 3.20 16.62 5.96
CA THR A 339 3.09 15.40 5.16
C THR A 339 2.34 15.66 3.86
N ALA A 340 1.18 16.34 3.90
CA ALA A 340 0.42 16.68 2.69
C ALA A 340 1.25 17.55 1.72
N ALA A 341 1.94 18.57 2.23
CA ALA A 341 2.83 19.43 1.45
C ALA A 341 3.99 18.65 0.83
N ALA A 342 4.60 17.73 1.58
CA ALA A 342 5.70 16.90 1.12
C ALA A 342 5.25 15.94 0.01
N ILE A 343 4.08 15.32 0.14
CA ILE A 343 3.50 14.46 -0.92
C ILE A 343 3.30 15.26 -2.21
N GLU A 344 2.65 16.43 -2.12
CA GLU A 344 2.45 17.31 -3.28
C GLU A 344 3.77 17.74 -3.93
N CYS A 345 4.73 18.16 -3.12
CA CYS A 345 6.08 18.55 -3.55
C CYS A 345 6.79 17.41 -4.29
N ASN A 346 6.78 16.20 -3.73
CA ASN A 346 7.38 15.00 -4.33
C ASN A 346 6.82 14.68 -5.72
N ILE A 347 5.50 14.78 -5.88
CA ILE A 347 4.84 14.51 -7.17
C ILE A 347 5.22 15.58 -8.20
N ARG A 348 5.19 16.86 -7.82
CA ARG A 348 5.56 17.98 -8.71
C ARG A 348 7.02 17.89 -9.15
N ILE A 349 7.93 17.67 -8.20
CA ILE A 349 9.37 17.50 -8.47
C ILE A 349 9.64 16.28 -9.35
N GLY A 350 8.98 15.14 -9.06
CA GLY A 350 9.12 13.95 -9.90
C GLY A 350 8.62 14.18 -11.34
N ASN A 351 7.51 14.88 -11.52
CA ASN A 351 6.95 15.15 -12.84
C ASN A 351 7.82 16.14 -13.64
N ILE A 352 8.33 17.21 -13.01
CA ILE A 352 9.21 18.16 -13.68
C ILE A 352 10.55 17.52 -14.03
N TYR A 353 11.06 16.61 -13.19
CA TYR A 353 12.25 15.82 -13.52
C TYR A 353 12.07 15.06 -14.83
N VAL A 354 10.97 14.31 -14.96
CA VAL A 354 10.65 13.55 -16.18
C VAL A 354 10.55 14.49 -17.38
N ASP A 355 9.85 15.63 -17.24
CA ASP A 355 9.71 16.61 -18.33
C ASP A 355 11.04 17.23 -18.76
N LEU A 356 11.93 17.59 -17.82
CA LEU A 356 13.22 18.20 -18.13
C LEU A 356 14.16 17.21 -18.81
N ILE A 357 14.21 15.96 -18.34
CA ILE A 357 14.99 14.90 -18.98
C ILE A 357 14.46 14.60 -20.39
N ASP A 358 13.13 14.55 -20.57
CA ASP A 358 12.53 14.34 -21.90
C ASP A 358 12.86 15.50 -22.87
N ARG A 359 12.88 16.75 -22.40
CA ARG A 359 13.30 17.90 -23.21
C ARG A 359 14.77 17.81 -23.61
N GLU A 360 15.65 17.49 -22.66
CA GLU A 360 17.09 17.32 -22.93
C GLU A 360 17.31 16.22 -23.97
N ARG A 361 16.62 15.08 -23.86
CA ARG A 361 16.66 13.96 -24.81
C ARG A 361 16.17 14.34 -26.21
N ARG A 362 15.15 15.20 -26.34
CA ARG A 362 14.70 15.68 -27.66
C ARG A 362 15.71 16.61 -28.33
N SER A 363 16.59 17.23 -27.54
CA SER A 363 17.60 18.18 -28.02
C SER A 363 18.99 17.58 -28.19
N SER A 364 19.28 16.45 -27.54
CA SER A 364 20.61 15.82 -27.44
C SER A 364 20.52 14.30 -27.57
N ASP A 365 21.56 13.67 -28.11
CA ASP A 365 21.64 12.21 -28.22
C ASP A 365 21.64 11.54 -26.82
N PRO A 366 20.98 10.37 -26.62
CA PRO A 366 20.95 9.67 -25.34
C PRO A 366 22.33 9.39 -24.73
N ALA A 367 23.36 9.15 -25.55
CA ALA A 367 24.72 8.94 -25.04
C ALA A 367 25.31 10.24 -24.47
N THR A 368 24.95 11.40 -25.03
CA THR A 368 25.37 12.71 -24.53
C THR A 368 24.68 13.03 -23.21
N VAL A 369 23.37 12.72 -23.09
CA VAL A 369 22.62 12.88 -21.83
C VAL A 369 23.20 11.98 -20.74
N HIS A 370 23.49 10.72 -21.06
CA HIS A 370 24.12 9.79 -20.12
C HIS A 370 25.54 10.20 -19.75
N GLN A 371 26.35 10.71 -20.68
CA GLN A 371 27.67 11.24 -20.36
C GLN A 371 27.60 12.47 -19.44
N LYS A 372 26.56 13.30 -19.60
CA LYS A 372 26.42 14.55 -18.85
C LYS A 372 25.84 14.35 -17.46
N TYR A 373 24.94 13.39 -17.30
CA TYR A 373 24.17 13.19 -16.06
C TYR A 373 24.26 11.78 -15.48
N GLY A 374 25.03 10.87 -16.08
CA GLY A 374 25.14 9.47 -15.64
C GLY A 374 25.85 9.29 -14.30
N ASP A 375 26.61 10.30 -13.84
CA ASP A 375 27.22 10.35 -12.51
C ASP A 375 26.28 10.95 -11.46
N LEU A 376 25.06 11.36 -11.83
CA LEU A 376 24.09 11.88 -10.88
C LEU A 376 23.70 10.79 -9.90
N ASP A 377 23.58 11.16 -8.63
CA ASP A 377 23.08 10.24 -7.61
C ASP A 377 21.57 10.01 -7.78
N ASP A 378 21.23 9.00 -8.60
CA ASP A 378 19.86 8.52 -8.83
C ASP A 378 19.14 8.22 -7.51
N GLN A 379 19.86 7.88 -6.44
CA GLN A 379 19.27 7.66 -5.12
C GLN A 379 18.76 8.97 -4.52
N THR A 380 19.58 10.03 -4.53
CA THR A 380 19.19 11.36 -4.02
C THR A 380 18.00 11.94 -4.79
N VAL A 381 17.97 11.79 -6.12
CA VAL A 381 16.82 12.21 -6.95
C VAL A 381 15.58 11.39 -6.62
N SER A 382 15.72 10.07 -6.50
CA SER A 382 14.60 9.18 -6.21
C SER A 382 14.01 9.39 -4.81
N GLU A 383 14.85 9.76 -3.83
CA GLU A 383 14.44 10.18 -2.49
C GLU A 383 13.74 11.53 -2.50
N ALA A 384 14.25 12.48 -3.28
CA ALA A 384 13.63 13.78 -3.47
C ALA A 384 12.21 13.66 -4.05
N ALA A 385 12.05 12.82 -5.08
CA ALA A 385 10.76 12.63 -5.75
C ALA A 385 9.86 11.58 -5.09
N GLY A 386 10.35 10.78 -4.14
CA GLY A 386 9.58 9.67 -3.57
C GLY A 386 9.14 8.62 -4.61
N ARG A 387 10.02 8.28 -5.57
CA ARG A 387 9.83 7.25 -6.62
C ARG A 387 11.17 6.87 -7.23
N THR A 388 11.31 5.65 -7.76
CA THR A 388 12.53 5.25 -8.45
C THR A 388 12.60 6.00 -9.77
N LEU A 389 13.60 6.86 -9.87
CA LEU A 389 13.95 7.60 -11.06
C LEU A 389 15.37 7.16 -11.44
N GLU A 390 15.44 6.12 -12.25
CA GLU A 390 16.71 5.67 -12.82
C GLU A 390 16.87 6.34 -14.19
N LEU A 391 17.82 7.27 -14.28
CA LEU A 391 18.06 8.02 -15.52
C LEU A 391 18.32 7.07 -16.69
N VAL A 392 19.05 5.98 -16.45
CA VAL A 392 19.39 4.98 -17.45
C VAL A 392 18.16 4.23 -17.98
N GLU A 393 17.20 3.91 -17.13
CA GLU A 393 15.98 3.20 -17.53
C GLU A 393 15.06 4.12 -18.33
N ILE A 394 14.88 5.37 -17.90
CA ILE A 394 14.10 6.39 -18.62
C ILE A 394 14.67 6.61 -20.03
N LEU A 395 16.00 6.60 -20.16
CA LEU A 395 16.67 6.74 -21.45
C LEU A 395 16.55 5.49 -22.33
N ARG A 396 16.49 4.27 -21.76
CA ARG A 396 16.40 2.98 -22.47
C ARG A 396 14.98 2.57 -22.89
N GLU A 397 13.98 2.74 -22.02
CA GLU A 397 12.62 2.26 -22.30
C GLU A 397 11.98 2.98 -23.51
N ARG A 398 12.27 4.27 -23.68
CA ARG A 398 11.73 5.08 -24.78
C ARG A 398 12.65 5.24 -25.99
N SER A 399 13.82 4.60 -25.99
CA SER A 399 14.68 4.48 -27.19
C SER A 399 14.43 3.17 -27.95
N LYS A 400 13.57 2.28 -27.45
CA LYS A 400 12.96 1.26 -28.30
C LYS A 400 12.08 1.97 -29.34
N PRO A 401 12.37 1.87 -30.65
CA PRO A 401 11.43 2.33 -31.65
C PRO A 401 10.12 1.57 -31.42
N VAL A 402 9.00 2.30 -31.42
CA VAL A 402 7.68 1.71 -31.56
C VAL A 402 7.72 0.97 -32.88
N VAL A 403 8.01 -0.34 -32.82
CA VAL A 403 7.74 -1.24 -33.92
C VAL A 403 6.23 -1.21 -34.02
N VAL A 404 5.74 -0.38 -34.94
CA VAL A 404 4.41 -0.55 -35.48
C VAL A 404 4.40 -2.00 -35.95
N ASP A 405 3.60 -2.80 -35.27
CA ASP A 405 3.31 -4.18 -35.63
C ASP A 405 2.60 -4.16 -36.99
N GLU A 406 3.39 -3.95 -38.05
CA GLU A 406 3.03 -4.35 -39.40
C GLU A 406 3.11 -5.87 -39.41
N SER A 407 2.01 -6.47 -38.97
CA SER A 407 1.55 -7.82 -39.30
C SER A 407 2.61 -8.69 -39.98
N GLU A 408 3.23 -9.60 -39.22
CA GLU A 408 3.93 -10.74 -39.81
C GLU A 408 2.92 -11.56 -40.65
N PRO A 409 3.11 -11.73 -41.98
CA PRO A 409 2.55 -12.88 -42.65
C PRO A 409 3.53 -14.05 -42.46
N GLU A 410 2.99 -15.14 -41.92
CA GLU A 410 3.63 -16.43 -41.73
C GLU A 410 4.56 -16.81 -42.90
N THR A 411 5.83 -17.04 -42.59
CA THR A 411 6.82 -17.63 -43.50
C THR A 411 6.51 -19.11 -43.79
N GLU A 412 6.21 -19.43 -45.04
CA GLU A 412 6.53 -20.74 -45.64
C GLU A 412 7.58 -20.55 -46.75
N HIS A 413 8.55 -21.46 -46.74
CA HIS A 413 9.78 -21.50 -47.54
C HIS A 413 9.58 -21.47 -49.07
N ILE A 414 10.56 -20.92 -49.83
CA ILE A 414 11.45 -21.63 -50.79
C ILE A 414 12.17 -20.66 -51.79
N HIS A 415 13.47 -20.91 -51.96
CA HIS A 415 14.44 -20.66 -53.05
C HIS A 415 14.96 -19.27 -53.50
N GLU A 416 16.30 -19.27 -53.63
CA GLU A 416 17.20 -18.38 -54.36
C GLU A 416 16.72 -18.02 -55.77
N GLU A 417 16.82 -16.74 -56.14
CA GLU A 417 17.59 -16.35 -57.33
C GLU A 417 17.97 -14.85 -57.32
N HIS A 418 19.01 -14.60 -58.07
CA HIS A 418 19.81 -13.39 -58.28
C HIS A 418 19.02 -12.26 -58.99
N ILE A 419 19.39 -10.97 -58.77
CA ILE A 419 19.58 -9.89 -59.79
C ILE A 419 19.31 -8.45 -59.28
N GLU A 420 20.30 -7.59 -59.53
CA GLU A 420 20.35 -6.14 -59.78
C GLU A 420 19.72 -5.07 -58.86
N LYS A 421 20.60 -4.13 -58.45
CA LYS A 421 20.28 -2.71 -58.19
C LYS A 421 19.83 -2.02 -59.49
N PRO A 422 18.96 -1.00 -59.42
CA PRO A 422 19.49 0.37 -59.47
C PRO A 422 18.76 1.41 -58.61
N SER A 423 19.45 2.55 -58.47
CA SER A 423 19.08 3.84 -57.87
C SER A 423 17.74 4.44 -58.34
N ILE A 424 17.18 5.39 -57.58
CA ILE A 424 16.90 6.78 -58.02
C ILE A 424 16.31 7.64 -56.87
N HIS A 425 16.87 8.85 -56.77
CA HIS A 425 16.43 10.17 -56.29
C HIS A 425 15.30 10.42 -55.28
N SER A 426 15.66 11.33 -54.36
CA SER A 426 14.99 12.58 -53.93
C SER A 426 13.47 12.58 -53.71
N GLU A 427 13.05 13.05 -52.53
CA GLU A 427 12.47 14.40 -52.39
C GLU A 427 12.25 14.74 -50.91
N GLU A 428 12.80 15.89 -50.51
CA GLU A 428 12.35 16.65 -49.36
C GLU A 428 11.07 17.41 -49.77
N PRO A 429 10.07 17.51 -48.88
CA PRO A 429 9.52 18.85 -48.70
C PRO A 429 9.29 19.20 -47.23
N LEU A 430 9.85 20.35 -46.86
CA LEU A 430 9.29 21.30 -45.91
C LEU A 430 7.79 21.49 -46.15
N ILE A 431 6.97 21.60 -45.10
CA ILE A 431 5.92 22.64 -44.95
C ILE A 431 5.33 22.64 -43.52
N ALA A 432 5.47 23.82 -42.91
CA ALA A 432 4.53 24.59 -42.09
C ALA A 432 3.84 23.96 -40.86
N ALA A 433 4.17 24.58 -39.73
CA ALA A 433 3.27 24.80 -38.61
C ALA A 433 1.95 25.46 -39.06
N VAL A 434 0.83 24.83 -38.71
CA VAL A 434 -0.50 25.46 -38.63
C VAL A 434 -1.12 25.06 -37.29
N SER A 435 -1.14 25.99 -36.36
CA SER A 435 -1.96 25.92 -35.14
C SER A 435 -3.44 26.01 -35.53
N SER A 436 -4.26 25.01 -35.18
CA SER A 436 -5.72 25.12 -35.27
C SER A 436 -6.38 24.95 -33.88
N PRO A 437 -7.40 25.73 -33.52
CA PRO A 437 -8.04 25.67 -32.19
C PRO A 437 -9.04 24.51 -32.02
N ASN A 438 -9.16 23.61 -32.99
CA ASN A 438 -10.23 22.61 -33.03
C ASN A 438 -9.89 21.28 -32.34
N MET A 439 -8.70 21.17 -31.73
CA MET A 439 -8.22 19.90 -31.17
C MET A 439 -9.00 19.44 -29.93
N LEU A 440 -9.55 20.35 -29.13
CA LEU A 440 -10.34 20.00 -27.94
C LEU A 440 -11.71 19.41 -28.29
N VAL A 441 -12.42 20.00 -29.27
CA VAL A 441 -13.73 19.49 -29.71
C VAL A 441 -13.58 18.18 -30.49
N ALA A 442 -12.48 18.03 -31.26
CA ALA A 442 -12.16 16.78 -31.95
C ALA A 442 -11.79 15.66 -30.96
N ARG A 443 -11.02 15.95 -29.91
CA ARG A 443 -10.68 14.97 -28.84
C ARG A 443 -11.91 14.53 -28.04
N LEU A 444 -12.82 15.44 -27.70
CA LEU A 444 -14.07 15.09 -27.01
C LEU A 444 -14.99 14.23 -27.87
N LYS A 445 -15.07 14.50 -29.19
CA LYS A 445 -15.81 13.61 -30.11
C LYS A 445 -15.16 12.24 -30.24
N ALA A 446 -13.83 12.17 -30.35
CA ALA A 446 -13.13 10.89 -30.48
C ALA A 446 -13.28 10.01 -29.21
N GLN A 447 -13.20 10.61 -28.01
CA GLN A 447 -13.43 9.87 -26.76
C GLN A 447 -14.90 9.46 -26.56
N ALA A 448 -15.88 10.26 -27.00
CA ALA A 448 -17.29 9.89 -26.89
C ALA A 448 -17.70 8.74 -27.82
N PHE A 449 -17.01 8.53 -28.95
CA PHE A 449 -17.28 7.43 -29.88
C PHE A 449 -16.47 6.15 -29.59
N ALA A 450 -15.52 6.18 -28.64
CA ALA A 450 -14.77 5.01 -28.18
C ALA A 450 -15.52 4.21 -27.10
N VAL A 451 -16.56 4.78 -26.50
CA VAL A 451 -17.41 4.11 -25.49
C VAL A 451 -18.52 3.30 -26.19
N ASN A 452 -18.86 2.14 -25.63
CA ASN A 452 -19.94 1.28 -26.10
C ASN A 452 -21.22 2.09 -26.35
N ARG A 453 -21.75 2.04 -27.58
CA ARG A 453 -22.92 2.81 -28.04
C ARG A 453 -24.15 2.64 -27.12
N TRP A 454 -24.27 1.49 -26.48
CA TRP A 454 -25.34 1.21 -25.51
C TRP A 454 -25.19 1.98 -24.21
N PHE A 455 -23.96 2.15 -23.70
CA PHE A 455 -23.69 2.94 -22.50
C PHE A 455 -23.97 4.42 -22.73
N LEU A 456 -23.60 4.94 -23.90
CA LEU A 456 -23.89 6.33 -24.25
C LEU A 456 -25.40 6.57 -24.40
N ALA A 457 -26.13 5.65 -25.01
CA ALA A 457 -27.59 5.71 -25.11
C ALA A 457 -28.27 5.68 -23.73
N LEU A 458 -27.82 4.78 -22.83
CA LEU A 458 -28.33 4.69 -21.46
C LEU A 458 -28.05 5.96 -20.65
N SER A 459 -26.86 6.54 -20.80
CA SER A 459 -26.46 7.77 -20.12
C SER A 459 -27.30 8.97 -20.56
N VAL A 460 -27.54 9.12 -21.87
CA VAL A 460 -28.41 10.17 -22.41
C VAL A 460 -29.85 10.00 -21.91
N LEU A 461 -30.35 8.76 -21.83
CA LEU A 461 -31.69 8.47 -21.32
C LEU A 461 -31.84 8.79 -19.83
N LEU A 462 -30.81 8.49 -19.02
CA LEU A 462 -30.79 8.84 -17.59
C LEU A 462 -30.77 10.35 -17.36
N ILE A 463 -29.97 11.09 -18.13
CA ILE A 463 -29.94 12.56 -18.05
C ILE A 463 -31.31 13.13 -18.43
N ALA A 464 -31.92 12.63 -19.51
CA ALA A 464 -33.26 13.07 -19.92
C ALA A 464 -34.33 12.77 -18.86
N ALA A 465 -34.27 11.59 -18.23
CA ALA A 465 -35.17 11.22 -17.13
C ALA A 465 -34.99 12.12 -15.91
N SER A 466 -33.74 12.43 -15.54
CA SER A 466 -33.42 13.34 -14.42
C SER A 466 -33.97 14.74 -14.66
N VAL A 467 -33.75 15.30 -15.86
CA VAL A 467 -34.31 16.60 -16.24
C VAL A 467 -35.85 16.55 -16.26
N GLY A 468 -36.44 15.45 -16.74
CA GLY A 468 -37.89 15.24 -16.71
C GLY A 468 -38.46 15.24 -15.30
N ILE A 469 -37.83 14.54 -14.36
CA ILE A 469 -38.23 14.51 -12.95
C ILE A 469 -38.10 15.89 -12.31
N TYR A 470 -37.01 16.62 -12.60
CA TYR A 470 -36.80 17.96 -12.10
C TYR A 470 -37.91 18.93 -12.57
N ILE A 471 -38.22 18.93 -13.86
CA ILE A 471 -39.30 19.77 -14.41
C ILE A 471 -40.65 19.35 -13.82
N TRP A 472 -40.90 18.05 -13.69
CA TRP A 472 -42.14 17.53 -13.11
C TRP A 472 -42.31 17.94 -11.65
N GLY A 473 -41.27 17.80 -10.83
CA GLY A 473 -41.27 18.22 -9.43
C GLY A 473 -41.47 19.73 -9.26
N ASN A 474 -40.98 20.54 -10.20
CA ASN A 474 -41.06 22.00 -10.09
C ASN A 474 -42.38 22.58 -10.62
N TYR A 475 -43.01 21.92 -11.61
CA TYR A 475 -44.21 22.46 -12.27
C TYR A 475 -45.51 21.72 -11.95
N PHE A 476 -45.45 20.42 -11.60
CA PHE A 476 -46.64 19.59 -11.45
C PHE A 476 -46.84 19.04 -10.03
N ALA A 477 -45.79 19.01 -9.20
CA ALA A 477 -45.95 18.72 -7.78
C ALA A 477 -46.44 19.97 -7.05
N GLU A 478 -47.75 20.18 -7.01
CA GLU A 478 -48.34 21.21 -6.14
C GLU A 478 -47.91 20.95 -4.68
N PRO A 479 -47.34 21.96 -3.98
CA PRO A 479 -46.98 21.80 -2.60
C PRO A 479 -48.26 21.72 -1.76
N LYS A 480 -48.66 20.51 -1.36
CA LYS A 480 -49.60 20.32 -0.24
C LYS A 480 -48.90 20.74 1.05
N ILE A 481 -48.85 22.05 1.30
CA ILE A 481 -48.51 22.57 2.61
C ILE A 481 -49.71 22.26 3.51
N SER A 482 -49.61 21.15 4.24
CA SER A 482 -50.52 20.83 5.33
C SER A 482 -50.25 21.78 6.48
N ASN A 483 -51.05 22.84 6.60
CA ASN A 483 -51.04 23.76 7.75
C ASN A 483 -51.64 23.15 9.04
N ALA A 484 -51.74 21.82 9.13
CA ALA A 484 -52.22 21.14 10.33
C ALA A 484 -51.06 20.91 11.31
N GLY A 485 -50.61 21.95 12.01
CA GLY A 485 -49.56 21.74 13.02
C GLY A 485 -49.08 22.90 13.89
N VAL A 486 -49.50 24.15 13.65
CA VAL A 486 -49.03 25.28 14.50
C VAL A 486 -50.09 25.62 15.55
N LYS A 487 -49.98 25.02 16.73
CA LYS A 487 -50.64 25.53 17.95
C LYS A 487 -49.85 26.74 18.45
N THR A 488 -50.44 27.92 18.34
CA THR A 488 -49.95 29.13 19.02
C THR A 488 -50.26 29.02 20.52
N LEU A 489 -49.22 28.96 21.35
CA LEU A 489 -49.36 29.13 22.80
C LEU A 489 -49.42 30.64 23.10
N SER A 490 -50.60 31.12 23.46
CA SER A 490 -50.77 32.44 24.08
C SER A 490 -50.42 32.34 25.56
N PHE A 491 -49.35 33.02 25.99
CA PHE A 491 -49.10 33.29 27.40
C PHE A 491 -49.96 34.47 27.84
N GLN A 492 -50.74 34.28 28.90
CA GLN A 492 -51.45 35.32 29.63
C GLN A 492 -50.98 35.32 31.08
#